data_AF-A0A1Q5SZD5-F1
#
_entry.id   AF-A0A1Q5SZD5-F1
#
_cell.length_a   1.000
_cell.length_b   1.000
_cell.length_c   1.000
_cell.angle_alpha   90.00
_cell.angle_beta   90.00
_cell.angle_gamma   90.00
#
_symmetry.space_group_name_H-M   'P 1'
#
loop_
_entity.id
_entity.type
_entity.pdbx_description
1 polymer ?
#
loop_
_entity_poly.entity_id
_entity_poly.type
_entity_poly.pdbx_seq_one_letter_code
_entity_poly.pdbx_strand_id
1 'polypeptide(L)'
;MTTFSLVTLPIVVLLAVVRYHKEICNWISTTAKNNRFLKNGGAHSPSDVKRMAPYPAQPIKGRERYRVMMDIRKLDVQNWLTLDKNYMEEHSVRDDLLREKRDKVLQCLPESAHACQEALEEVSEFLCERYPNMFQKLVQGDRASIQNRMTGEQFEIGGSDSGGEGIDALEAAVRLTMEDLSILMMNKDGEYYLAASASLFPTGWTVQERIGWTISRLHEPVPLWHQHVANSVSK
;
A
#
# COMPACT_ATOMS: atom_id res chain seq x y z
N MET A 1 -29.65 -13.51 45.09
CA MET A 1 -29.88 -13.96 43.70
C MET A 1 -28.84 -13.31 42.81
N THR A 2 -27.79 -14.04 42.44
CA THR A 2 -26.86 -13.66 41.36
C THR A 2 -26.40 -14.95 40.69
N THR A 3 -27.11 -15.35 39.64
CA THR A 3 -26.75 -16.49 38.79
C THR A 3 -25.60 -16.06 37.89
N PHE A 4 -24.37 -16.40 38.27
CA PHE A 4 -23.23 -16.29 37.36
C PHE A 4 -23.39 -17.35 36.27
N SER A 5 -23.58 -16.87 35.04
CA SER A 5 -23.81 -17.66 33.83
C SER A 5 -22.61 -18.58 33.54
N LEU A 6 -22.85 -19.89 33.53
CA LEU A 6 -21.87 -20.96 33.29
C LEU A 6 -21.29 -20.97 31.85
N VAL A 7 -21.68 -20.01 31.00
CA VAL A 7 -21.29 -19.93 29.58
C VAL A 7 -20.11 -18.98 29.32
N THR A 8 -19.77 -18.09 30.26
CA THR A 8 -18.69 -17.10 30.06
C THR A 8 -17.29 -17.69 30.23
N LEU A 9 -17.11 -18.66 31.13
CA LEU A 9 -15.85 -19.36 31.37
C LEU A 9 -15.29 -20.09 30.14
N PRO A 10 -16.07 -20.89 29.37
CA PRO A 10 -15.54 -21.58 28.20
C PRO A 10 -15.15 -20.64 27.04
N ILE A 11 -15.84 -19.50 26.89
CA ILE A 11 -15.53 -18.51 25.83
C ILE A 11 -14.20 -17.80 26.14
N VAL A 12 -13.96 -17.42 27.40
CA VAL A 12 -12.70 -16.77 27.81
C VAL A 12 -11.52 -17.72 27.65
N VAL A 13 -11.69 -19.00 27.99
CA VAL A 13 -10.65 -20.02 27.79
C VAL A 13 -10.36 -20.23 26.31
N LEU A 14 -11.39 -20.30 25.46
CA LEU A 14 -11.20 -20.46 24.01
C LEU A 14 -10.45 -19.26 23.39
N LEU A 15 -10.81 -18.03 23.76
CA LEU A 15 -10.13 -16.82 23.29
C LEU A 15 -8.68 -16.74 23.76
N ALA A 16 -8.40 -17.17 25.01
CA ALA A 16 -7.04 -17.22 25.54
C ALA A 16 -6.18 -18.26 24.79
N VAL A 17 -6.74 -19.45 24.48
CA VAL A 17 -6.04 -20.49 23.71
C VAL A 17 -5.77 -20.05 22.27
N VAL A 18 -6.74 -19.42 21.60
CA VAL A 18 -6.57 -18.89 20.24
C VAL A 18 -5.53 -17.76 20.20
N ARG A 19 -5.54 -16.87 21.21
CA ARG A 19 -4.56 -15.79 21.33
C ARG A 19 -3.15 -16.34 21.56
N TYR A 20 -2.99 -17.31 22.47
CA TYR A 20 -1.69 -17.94 22.71
C TYR A 20 -1.20 -18.76 21.51
N HIS A 21 -2.09 -19.37 20.74
CA HIS A 21 -1.70 -20.10 19.53
C HIS A 21 -1.12 -19.17 18.46
N LYS A 22 -1.69 -17.96 18.26
CA LYS A 22 -1.12 -16.95 17.34
C LYS A 22 0.26 -16.47 17.81
N GLU A 23 0.42 -16.17 19.09
CA GLU A 23 1.71 -15.76 19.68
C GLU A 23 2.78 -16.85 19.49
N ILE A 24 2.42 -18.12 19.71
CA ILE A 24 3.34 -19.26 19.52
C ILE A 24 3.70 -19.46 18.05
N CYS A 25 2.73 -19.36 17.13
CA CYS A 25 3.02 -19.44 15.69
C CYS A 25 3.93 -18.30 15.21
N ASN A 26 3.71 -17.09 15.70
CA ASN A 26 4.55 -15.92 15.41
C ASN A 26 5.95 -16.06 16.01
N TRP A 27 6.06 -16.61 17.22
CA TRP A 27 7.35 -16.87 17.86
C TRP A 27 8.13 -18.00 17.17
N ILE A 28 7.47 -19.06 16.73
CA ILE A 28 8.10 -20.15 15.97
C ILE A 28 8.57 -19.65 14.60
N SER A 29 7.79 -18.82 13.91
CA SER A 29 8.16 -18.28 12.60
C SER A 29 9.34 -17.30 12.69
N THR A 30 9.37 -16.44 13.70
CA THR A 30 10.49 -15.50 13.96
C THR A 30 11.76 -16.25 14.39
N THR A 31 11.64 -17.24 15.27
CA THR A 31 12.79 -18.06 15.72
C THR A 31 13.36 -18.90 14.57
N ALA A 32 12.51 -19.46 13.71
CA ALA A 32 12.94 -20.21 12.53
C ALA A 32 13.58 -19.33 11.44
N LYS A 33 13.15 -18.07 11.28
CA LYS A 33 13.78 -17.08 10.38
C LYS A 33 15.17 -16.67 10.92
N ASN A 34 15.31 -16.39 12.21
CA ASN A 34 16.58 -16.00 12.84
C ASN A 34 17.64 -17.12 12.76
N ASN A 35 17.25 -18.38 12.98
CA ASN A 35 18.20 -19.49 12.94
C ASN A 35 18.70 -19.82 11.52
N ARG A 36 17.95 -19.40 10.48
CA ARG A 36 18.36 -19.57 9.07
C ARG A 36 19.37 -18.49 8.64
N PHE A 37 19.34 -17.31 9.27
CA PHE A 37 20.23 -16.19 8.97
C PHE A 37 21.66 -16.40 9.49
N LEU A 38 21.84 -17.15 10.57
CA LEU A 38 23.15 -17.39 11.19
C LEU A 38 24.00 -18.44 10.47
N LYS A 39 23.46 -19.17 9.49
CA LYS A 39 24.15 -20.33 8.88
C LYS A 39 24.83 -20.08 7.53
N ASN A 40 24.67 -18.91 6.92
CA ASN A 40 25.29 -18.58 5.63
C ASN A 40 26.24 -17.38 5.75
N GLY A 41 27.48 -17.65 6.19
CA GLY A 41 28.60 -16.74 5.98
C GLY A 41 29.01 -16.75 4.51
N GLY A 42 28.95 -15.59 3.85
CA GLY A 42 29.60 -15.36 2.55
C GLY A 42 28.69 -15.22 1.32
N ALA A 43 27.41 -14.88 1.45
CA ALA A 43 26.55 -14.55 0.31
C ALA A 43 25.87 -13.17 0.50
N HIS A 44 25.95 -12.30 -0.52
CA HIS A 44 25.34 -10.97 -0.51
C HIS A 44 23.83 -11.04 -0.23
N SER A 45 23.31 -10.06 0.53
CA SER A 45 21.89 -10.03 0.91
C SER A 45 21.00 -9.90 -0.33
N PRO A 46 19.97 -10.75 -0.52
CA PRO A 46 19.05 -10.69 -1.67
C PRO A 46 18.24 -9.40 -1.81
N SER A 47 18.43 -8.42 -0.91
CA SER A 47 17.70 -7.16 -0.81
C SER A 47 18.55 -5.93 -1.12
N ASP A 48 19.69 -6.09 -1.80
CA ASP A 48 20.47 -4.96 -2.32
C ASP A 48 19.79 -4.35 -3.56
N VAL A 49 18.88 -3.40 -3.33
CA VAL A 49 18.07 -2.73 -4.36
C VAL A 49 18.91 -2.09 -5.46
N LYS A 50 20.13 -1.60 -5.17
CA LYS A 50 21.04 -1.03 -6.18
C LYS A 50 21.42 -2.01 -7.29
N ARG A 51 21.29 -3.31 -7.05
CA ARG A 51 21.62 -4.38 -8.00
C ARG A 51 20.38 -5.13 -8.50
N MET A 52 19.20 -4.79 -7.98
CA MET A 52 17.96 -5.39 -8.43
C MET A 52 17.60 -4.85 -9.82
N ALA A 53 17.41 -5.78 -10.75
CA ALA A 53 16.88 -5.43 -12.06
C ALA A 53 15.41 -4.99 -11.93
N PRO A 54 14.96 -4.05 -12.77
CA PRO A 54 13.56 -3.64 -12.77
C PRO A 54 12.61 -4.81 -12.93
N TYR A 55 11.50 -4.76 -12.20
CA TYR A 55 10.49 -5.80 -12.28
C TYR A 55 9.98 -5.88 -13.73
N PRO A 56 9.95 -7.07 -14.36
CA PRO A 56 9.71 -7.17 -15.79
C PRO A 56 8.29 -6.74 -16.13
N ALA A 57 8.17 -5.67 -16.93
CA ALA A 57 6.91 -5.29 -17.54
C ALA A 57 6.39 -6.45 -18.41
N GLN A 58 5.17 -6.89 -18.14
CA GLN A 58 4.55 -7.94 -18.96
C GLN A 58 4.23 -7.36 -20.34
N PRO A 59 4.74 -7.94 -21.44
CA PRO A 59 4.46 -7.43 -22.76
C PRO A 59 2.95 -7.48 -23.02
N ILE A 60 2.40 -6.42 -23.60
CA ILE A 60 1.01 -6.39 -24.06
C ILE A 60 0.87 -7.43 -25.17
N LYS A 61 0.28 -8.57 -24.83
CA LYS A 61 0.03 -9.65 -25.79
C LYS A 61 -1.21 -9.31 -26.59
N GLY A 62 -1.01 -8.99 -27.87
CA GLY A 62 -2.11 -8.86 -28.82
C GLY A 62 -2.94 -10.14 -28.86
N ARG A 63 -4.26 -9.98 -28.96
CA ARG A 63 -5.20 -11.09 -29.19
C ARG A 63 -5.66 -11.03 -30.64
N GLU A 64 -5.91 -12.19 -31.24
CA GLU A 64 -6.44 -12.28 -32.62
C GLU A 64 -7.75 -11.50 -32.80
N ARG A 65 -8.57 -11.42 -31.74
CA ARG A 65 -9.76 -10.57 -31.69
C ARG A 65 -9.60 -9.51 -30.60
N TYR A 66 -9.79 -8.25 -31.00
CA TYR A 66 -9.80 -7.13 -30.08
C TYR A 66 -10.96 -7.25 -29.09
N ARG A 67 -10.65 -7.18 -27.79
CA ARG A 67 -11.63 -7.14 -26.70
C ARG A 67 -11.11 -6.18 -25.64
N VAL A 68 -11.92 -5.20 -25.25
CA VAL A 68 -11.63 -4.34 -24.10
C VAL A 68 -11.82 -5.17 -22.84
N MET A 69 -10.80 -5.18 -21.99
CA MET A 69 -10.76 -5.88 -20.70
C MET A 69 -10.12 -4.93 -19.70
N MET A 70 -10.40 -5.13 -18.41
CA MET A 70 -9.70 -4.43 -17.32
C MET A 70 -8.20 -4.72 -17.23
N ASP A 71 -7.79 -5.87 -17.75
CA ASP A 71 -6.44 -6.44 -17.57
C ASP A 71 -5.97 -6.50 -16.09
N ILE A 72 -6.91 -6.58 -15.15
CA ILE A 72 -6.62 -6.83 -13.73
C ILE A 72 -6.15 -8.28 -13.53
N ARG A 73 -5.22 -8.45 -12.61
CA ARG A 73 -4.67 -9.75 -12.22
C ARG A 73 -4.76 -9.90 -10.71
N LYS A 74 -4.75 -11.15 -10.26
CA LYS A 74 -4.60 -11.43 -8.83
C LYS A 74 -3.26 -10.84 -8.37
N LEU A 75 -3.29 -10.12 -7.24
CA LEU A 75 -2.11 -9.51 -6.64
C LEU A 75 -1.06 -10.59 -6.33
N ASP A 76 0.17 -10.37 -6.82
CA ASP A 76 1.35 -11.13 -6.37
C ASP A 76 1.82 -10.53 -5.05
N VAL A 77 1.42 -11.15 -3.95
CA VAL A 77 1.69 -10.66 -2.59
C VAL A 77 3.18 -10.54 -2.32
N GLN A 78 4.06 -11.33 -2.95
CA GLN A 78 5.51 -11.23 -2.71
C GLN A 78 6.19 -10.07 -3.44
N ASN A 79 5.57 -9.61 -4.52
CA ASN A 79 6.08 -8.54 -5.39
C ASN A 79 5.04 -7.43 -5.52
N TRP A 80 4.32 -7.12 -4.43
CA TRP A 80 3.30 -6.07 -4.43
C TRP A 80 3.92 -4.70 -4.71
N LEU A 81 4.92 -4.30 -3.93
CA LEU A 81 5.66 -3.05 -4.11
C LEU A 81 7.11 -3.39 -4.47
N THR A 82 7.49 -3.09 -5.71
CA THR A 82 8.76 -3.51 -6.27
C THR A 82 9.74 -2.36 -6.28
N LEU A 83 10.90 -2.57 -5.64
CA LEU A 83 11.99 -1.61 -5.65
C LEU A 83 13.15 -2.16 -6.49
N ASP A 84 13.76 -1.29 -7.28
CA ASP A 84 14.88 -1.65 -8.13
C ASP A 84 15.98 -0.58 -8.12
N LYS A 85 17.02 -0.79 -8.92
CA LYS A 85 18.18 0.11 -9.01
C LYS A 85 17.83 1.57 -9.33
N ASN A 86 16.68 1.85 -9.93
CA ASN A 86 16.22 3.18 -10.31
C ASN A 86 15.55 3.93 -9.16
N TYR A 87 15.33 3.28 -8.00
CA TYR A 87 14.60 3.84 -6.86
C TYR A 87 15.01 5.28 -6.51
N MET A 88 16.31 5.55 -6.40
CA MET A 88 16.80 6.88 -6.01
C MET A 88 16.58 7.95 -7.10
N GLU A 89 16.69 7.56 -8.37
CA GLU A 89 16.47 8.48 -9.50
C GLU A 89 14.99 8.85 -9.60
N GLU A 90 14.09 7.86 -9.51
CA GLU A 90 12.64 8.09 -9.50
C GLU A 90 12.19 8.86 -8.25
N HIS A 91 12.76 8.55 -7.08
CA HIS A 91 12.47 9.27 -5.84
C HIS A 91 12.82 10.76 -5.95
N SER A 92 13.94 11.11 -6.60
CA SER A 92 14.29 12.52 -6.84
C SER A 92 13.25 13.25 -7.69
N VAL A 93 12.77 12.61 -8.77
CA VAL A 93 11.71 13.20 -9.62
C VAL A 93 10.39 13.33 -8.86
N ARG A 94 10.07 12.33 -8.03
CA ARG A 94 8.91 12.36 -7.14
C ARG A 94 8.97 13.52 -6.15
N ASP A 95 10.11 13.76 -5.52
CA ASP A 95 10.28 14.90 -4.61
C ASP A 95 10.08 16.24 -5.34
N ASP A 96 10.66 16.38 -6.53
CA ASP A 96 10.48 17.59 -7.36
C ASP A 96 9.01 17.83 -7.71
N LEU A 97 8.27 16.79 -8.09
CA LEU A 97 6.85 16.88 -8.41
C LEU A 97 5.98 17.21 -7.19
N LEU A 98 6.25 16.60 -6.04
CA LEU A 98 5.54 16.90 -4.78
C LEU A 98 5.81 18.32 -4.30
N ARG A 99 7.00 18.86 -4.58
CA ARG A 99 7.38 20.23 -4.23
C ARG A 99 6.79 21.27 -5.18
N GLU A 100 6.85 21.01 -6.50
CA GLU A 100 6.52 22.02 -7.52
C GLU A 100 5.09 21.93 -8.06
N LYS A 101 4.46 20.75 -7.96
CA LYS A 101 3.16 20.44 -8.57
C LYS A 101 2.23 19.71 -7.59
N ARG A 102 2.42 19.88 -6.28
CA ARG A 102 1.67 19.19 -5.21
C ARG A 102 0.18 19.02 -5.52
N ASP A 103 -0.52 20.13 -5.76
CA ASP A 103 -1.98 20.14 -5.97
C ASP A 103 -2.43 19.33 -7.20
N LYS A 104 -1.55 19.13 -8.18
CA LYS A 104 -1.84 18.36 -9.40
C LYS A 104 -1.63 16.86 -9.23
N VAL A 105 -0.71 16.47 -8.35
CA VAL A 105 -0.26 15.08 -8.21
C VAL A 105 -0.78 14.42 -6.94
N LEU A 106 -1.19 15.19 -5.94
CA LEU A 106 -1.63 14.70 -4.64
C LEU A 106 -2.90 15.42 -4.21
N GLN A 107 -3.98 14.67 -4.01
CA GLN A 107 -5.23 15.17 -3.42
C GLN A 107 -5.87 14.09 -2.55
N CYS A 108 -6.47 14.51 -1.44
CA CYS A 108 -7.26 13.66 -0.56
C CYS A 108 -8.57 14.37 -0.21
N LEU A 109 -9.69 13.66 -0.27
CA LEU A 109 -10.95 14.14 0.29
C LEU A 109 -10.93 13.98 1.82
N PRO A 110 -11.60 14.85 2.61
CA PRO A 110 -11.54 14.79 4.07
C PRO A 110 -11.92 13.43 4.66
N GLU A 111 -12.88 12.73 4.06
CA GLU A 111 -13.35 11.41 4.48
C GLU A 111 -12.34 10.29 4.22
N SER A 112 -11.32 10.51 3.39
CA SER A 112 -10.32 9.50 3.03
C SER A 112 -9.17 9.39 4.03
N ALA A 113 -9.13 10.24 5.07
CA ALA A 113 -7.98 10.34 5.98
C ALA A 113 -7.59 9.00 6.62
N HIS A 114 -8.56 8.26 7.15
CA HIS A 114 -8.31 6.95 7.75
C HIS A 114 -7.78 5.93 6.73
N ALA A 115 -8.34 5.92 5.53
CA ALA A 115 -7.92 4.99 4.48
C ALA A 115 -6.50 5.30 3.97
N CYS A 116 -6.09 6.57 3.99
CA CYS A 116 -4.70 6.95 3.68
C CYS A 116 -3.73 6.49 4.78
N GLN A 117 -4.14 6.56 6.04
CA GLN A 117 -3.35 6.09 7.17
C GLN A 117 -3.19 4.55 7.14
N GLU A 118 -4.28 3.83 6.88
CA GLU A 118 -4.24 2.38 6.65
C GLU A 118 -3.29 2.01 5.50
N ALA A 119 -3.33 2.77 4.39
CA ALA A 119 -2.41 2.54 3.27
C ALA A 119 -0.94 2.76 3.67
N LEU A 120 -0.62 3.80 4.45
CA LEU A 120 0.73 4.00 4.96
C LEU A 120 1.19 2.86 5.86
N GLU A 121 0.30 2.34 6.72
CA GLU A 121 0.58 1.19 7.59
C GLU A 121 0.93 -0.07 6.79
N GLU A 122 0.08 -0.43 5.82
CA GLU A 122 0.27 -1.59 4.95
C GLU A 122 1.55 -1.49 4.11
N VAL A 123 1.80 -0.32 3.50
CA VAL A 123 3.03 -0.04 2.76
C VAL A 123 4.25 -0.18 3.69
N SER A 124 4.18 0.39 4.89
CA SER A 124 5.30 0.36 5.84
C SER A 124 5.62 -1.06 6.30
N GLU A 125 4.60 -1.86 6.62
CA GLU A 125 4.77 -3.25 7.03
C GLU A 125 5.38 -4.09 5.90
N PHE A 126 4.82 -3.96 4.69
CA PHE A 126 5.33 -4.66 3.52
C PHE A 126 6.80 -4.32 3.23
N LEU A 127 7.15 -3.04 3.20
CA LEU A 127 8.51 -2.59 2.88
C LEU A 127 9.53 -3.00 3.96
N CYS A 128 9.15 -2.96 5.23
CA CYS A 128 10.01 -3.42 6.32
C CYS A 128 10.25 -4.94 6.27
N GLU A 129 9.24 -5.74 5.89
CA GLU A 129 9.42 -7.19 5.73
C GLU A 129 10.24 -7.52 4.46
N ARG A 130 9.95 -6.86 3.34
CA ARG A 130 10.53 -7.19 2.03
C ARG A 130 11.93 -6.64 1.82
N TYR A 131 12.20 -5.42 2.32
CA TYR A 131 13.45 -4.69 2.13
C TYR A 131 14.03 -4.17 3.48
N PRO A 132 14.32 -5.06 4.45
CA PRO A 132 14.75 -4.68 5.80
C PRO A 132 16.11 -3.96 5.88
N ASN A 133 16.89 -3.99 4.79
CA ASN A 133 18.15 -3.25 4.70
C ASN A 133 17.92 -1.77 4.39
N MET A 134 16.81 -1.43 3.72
CA MET A 134 16.44 -0.06 3.36
C MET A 134 15.46 0.56 4.34
N PHE A 135 14.45 -0.20 4.78
CA PHE A 135 13.40 0.30 5.64
C PHE A 135 13.48 -0.28 7.03
N GLN A 136 13.22 0.56 8.01
CA GLN A 136 13.20 0.18 9.41
C GLN A 136 12.00 0.81 10.10
N LYS A 137 11.20 -0.02 10.77
CA LYS A 137 10.18 0.45 11.70
C LYS A 137 10.86 0.86 13.02
N LEU A 138 10.56 2.07 13.48
CA LEU A 138 11.02 2.63 14.74
C LEU A 138 9.83 2.81 15.67
N VAL A 139 9.92 2.30 16.89
CA VAL A 139 8.85 2.39 17.90
C VAL A 139 9.39 3.10 19.12
N GLN A 140 8.75 4.20 19.52
CA GLN A 140 9.09 4.99 20.70
C GLN A 140 7.82 5.22 21.53
N GLY A 141 7.66 4.46 22.61
CA GLY A 141 6.41 4.45 23.39
C GLY A 141 5.24 4.00 22.51
N ASP A 142 4.19 4.82 22.44
CA ASP A 142 2.99 4.56 21.64
C ASP A 142 3.11 5.07 20.18
N ARG A 143 4.23 5.70 19.81
CA ARG A 143 4.45 6.21 18.46
C ARG A 143 5.25 5.22 17.63
N ALA A 144 4.78 4.95 16.42
CA ALA A 144 5.52 4.22 15.40
C ALA A 144 5.93 5.16 14.27
N SER A 145 7.03 4.86 13.60
CA SER A 145 7.46 5.53 12.38
C SER A 145 8.21 4.56 11.49
N ILE A 146 8.29 4.86 10.20
CA ILE A 146 9.15 4.17 9.24
C ILE A 146 10.28 5.10 8.82
N GLN A 147 11.49 4.57 8.81
CA GLN A 147 12.68 5.25 8.31
C GLN A 147 13.11 4.62 6.99
N ASN A 148 13.36 5.45 5.99
CA ASN A 148 14.06 5.09 4.77
C ASN A 148 15.55 5.41 4.91
N ARG A 149 16.39 4.40 5.06
CA ARG A 149 17.84 4.57 5.26
C ARG A 149 18.57 5.11 4.04
N MET A 150 17.98 5.01 2.85
CA MET A 150 18.60 5.45 1.61
C MET A 150 18.44 6.96 1.39
N THR A 151 17.27 7.50 1.75
CA THR A 151 16.97 8.93 1.63
C THR A 151 17.22 9.69 2.94
N GLY A 152 17.19 8.98 4.08
CA GLY A 152 17.26 9.56 5.42
C GLY A 152 15.91 10.07 5.94
N GLU A 153 14.85 9.97 5.14
CA GLU A 153 13.50 10.39 5.53
C GLU A 153 12.89 9.47 6.59
N GLN A 154 12.01 10.05 7.40
CA GLN A 154 11.26 9.34 8.43
C GLN A 154 9.82 9.86 8.45
N PHE A 155 8.87 8.94 8.50
CA PHE A 155 7.43 9.26 8.51
C PHE A 155 6.75 8.59 9.70
N GLU A 156 5.92 9.34 10.42
CA GLU A 156 5.12 8.79 11.53
C GLU A 156 4.02 7.86 11.00
N ILE A 157 3.78 6.78 11.73
CA ILE A 157 2.73 5.80 11.47
C ILE A 157 1.77 5.84 12.66
N GLY A 158 0.50 6.14 12.42
CA GLY A 158 -0.58 5.99 13.40
C GLY A 158 -0.78 7.18 14.34
N GLY A 159 -0.61 8.42 13.87
CA GLY A 159 -1.12 9.61 14.56
C GLY A 159 -2.56 9.87 14.11
N SER A 160 -3.50 10.08 15.06
CA SER A 160 -4.92 10.34 14.75
C SER A 160 -5.44 11.67 15.32
N ASP A 161 -4.54 12.59 15.67
CA ASP A 161 -4.89 13.71 16.56
C ASP A 161 -5.04 15.04 15.81
N SER A 162 -4.91 15.10 14.48
CA SER A 162 -5.04 16.37 13.74
C SER A 162 -5.53 16.20 12.30
N GLY A 163 -6.62 16.90 11.94
CA GLY A 163 -7.36 16.81 10.65
C GLY A 163 -6.63 17.14 9.34
N GLY A 164 -5.30 17.11 9.30
CA GLY A 164 -4.46 17.15 8.09
C GLY A 164 -3.76 15.82 7.75
N GLU A 165 -3.87 14.79 8.60
CA GLU A 165 -3.03 13.58 8.52
C GLU A 165 -3.21 12.73 7.26
N GLY A 166 -4.38 12.77 6.60
CA GLY A 166 -4.64 11.90 5.44
C GLY A 166 -3.74 12.17 4.23
N ILE A 167 -3.53 13.44 3.91
CA ILE A 167 -2.69 13.83 2.76
C ILE A 167 -1.22 13.58 3.04
N ASP A 168 -0.78 13.81 4.27
CA ASP A 168 0.59 13.58 4.72
C ASP A 168 0.89 12.08 4.78
N ALA A 169 -0.07 11.25 5.22
CA ALA A 169 0.07 9.80 5.22
C ALA A 169 0.18 9.23 3.81
N LEU A 170 -0.63 9.70 2.86
CA LEU A 170 -0.56 9.26 1.47
C LEU A 170 0.74 9.74 0.80
N GLU A 171 1.20 10.95 1.10
CA GLU A 171 2.50 11.43 0.64
C GLU A 171 3.65 10.57 1.19
N ALA A 172 3.64 10.27 2.49
CA ALA A 172 4.62 9.39 3.11
C ALA A 172 4.63 8.03 2.41
N ALA A 173 3.45 7.43 2.19
CA ALA A 173 3.33 6.14 1.51
C ALA A 173 3.94 6.19 0.11
N VAL A 174 3.62 7.21 -0.69
CA VAL A 174 4.15 7.32 -2.06
C VAL A 174 5.65 7.66 -2.08
N ARG A 175 6.18 8.40 -1.10
CA ARG A 175 7.64 8.66 -1.00
C ARG A 175 8.43 7.39 -0.72
N LEU A 176 7.83 6.41 -0.04
CA LEU A 176 8.46 5.13 0.30
C LEU A 176 8.47 4.14 -0.88
N THR A 177 7.48 4.19 -1.77
CA THR A 177 7.30 3.24 -2.90
C THR A 177 7.95 3.73 -4.20
N MET A 178 7.86 2.97 -5.30
CA MET A 178 8.09 3.48 -6.67
C MET A 178 6.76 3.72 -7.39
N GLU A 179 5.71 3.02 -6.96
CA GLU A 179 4.37 3.07 -7.50
C GLU A 179 3.61 4.35 -7.09
N ASP A 180 2.68 4.77 -7.94
CA ASP A 180 1.65 5.76 -7.60
C ASP A 180 0.49 5.06 -6.86
N LEU A 181 -0.12 5.75 -5.89
CA LEU A 181 -1.13 5.17 -5.00
C LEU A 181 -2.48 5.88 -5.17
N SER A 182 -3.55 5.12 -5.22
CA SER A 182 -4.93 5.63 -5.31
C SER A 182 -5.84 4.88 -4.36
N ILE A 183 -6.61 5.62 -3.57
CA ILE A 183 -7.56 5.11 -2.59
C ILE A 183 -8.97 5.25 -3.17
N LEU A 184 -9.67 4.12 -3.24
CA LEU A 184 -11.06 4.06 -3.67
C LEU A 184 -11.95 3.83 -2.45
N MET A 185 -13.02 4.61 -2.34
CA MET A 185 -14.06 4.43 -1.33
C MET A 185 -15.41 4.20 -1.99
N MET A 186 -16.31 3.53 -1.28
CA MET A 186 -17.67 3.31 -1.75
C MET A 186 -18.58 4.47 -1.32
N ASN A 187 -19.34 5.03 -2.26
CA ASN A 187 -20.34 6.06 -1.95
C ASN A 187 -21.66 5.45 -1.46
N LYS A 188 -22.66 6.30 -1.16
CA LYS A 188 -23.99 5.88 -0.68
C LYS A 188 -24.78 5.08 -1.72
N ASP A 189 -24.45 5.23 -2.99
CA ASP A 189 -25.11 4.57 -4.12
C ASP A 189 -24.45 3.22 -4.46
N GLY A 190 -23.42 2.81 -3.69
CA GLY A 190 -22.69 1.56 -3.90
C GLY A 190 -21.57 1.63 -4.95
N GLU A 191 -21.24 2.81 -5.46
CA GLU A 191 -20.17 2.98 -6.46
C GLU A 191 -18.84 3.35 -5.83
N TYR A 192 -17.75 2.75 -6.32
CA TYR A 192 -16.39 3.17 -5.97
C TYR A 192 -16.02 4.50 -6.64
N TYR A 193 -15.41 5.40 -5.88
CA TYR A 193 -14.89 6.68 -6.36
C TYR A 193 -13.48 6.94 -5.84
N LEU A 194 -12.74 7.79 -6.56
CA LEU A 194 -11.38 8.19 -6.22
C LEU A 194 -11.40 9.17 -5.04
N ALA A 195 -11.18 8.65 -3.84
CA ALA A 195 -11.26 9.43 -2.61
C ALA A 195 -9.92 10.10 -2.27
N ALA A 196 -8.81 9.46 -2.61
CA ALA A 196 -7.48 10.06 -2.55
C ALA A 196 -6.58 9.51 -3.64
N SER A 197 -5.59 10.28 -4.07
CA SER A 197 -4.60 9.81 -5.02
C SER A 197 -3.31 10.62 -4.93
N ALA A 198 -2.20 9.89 -4.97
CA ALA A 198 -0.87 10.38 -5.26
C ALA A 198 -0.45 9.78 -6.62
N SER A 199 -0.78 10.48 -7.71
CA SER A 199 -0.41 10.08 -9.08
C SER A 199 0.59 11.08 -9.65
N LEU A 200 1.88 10.73 -9.59
CA LEU A 200 3.00 11.58 -10.00
C LEU A 200 3.43 11.30 -11.44
N PHE A 201 3.23 10.07 -11.91
CA PHE A 201 3.56 9.63 -13.26
C PHE A 201 2.31 9.21 -14.07
N PRO A 202 1.18 9.96 -14.02
CA PRO A 202 -0.02 9.59 -14.78
C PRO A 202 0.15 9.84 -16.27
N THR A 203 -0.61 9.11 -17.09
CA THR A 203 -0.63 9.29 -18.55
C THR A 203 -1.88 10.07 -18.98
N GLY A 204 -1.71 11.36 -19.29
CA GLY A 204 -2.74 12.18 -19.94
C GLY A 204 -3.82 12.77 -19.03
N TRP A 205 -3.58 12.88 -17.72
CA TRP A 205 -4.47 13.53 -16.75
C TRP A 205 -3.75 13.92 -15.46
N THR A 206 -4.39 14.75 -14.64
CA THR A 206 -3.91 15.11 -13.29
C THR A 206 -4.92 14.75 -12.21
N VAL A 207 -4.46 14.49 -10.97
CA VAL A 207 -5.35 14.11 -9.85
C VAL A 207 -6.40 15.18 -9.61
N GLN A 208 -6.01 16.46 -9.69
CA GLN A 208 -6.90 17.60 -9.51
C GLN A 208 -8.13 17.56 -10.42
N GLU A 209 -7.99 17.06 -11.65
CA GLU A 209 -9.09 16.99 -12.62
C GLU A 209 -10.12 15.91 -12.25
N ARG A 210 -9.70 14.86 -11.53
CA ARG A 210 -10.45 13.60 -11.43
C ARG A 210 -10.78 13.15 -10.01
N ILE A 211 -10.29 13.84 -8.99
CA ILE A 211 -10.62 13.53 -7.59
C ILE A 211 -12.14 13.57 -7.36
N GLY A 212 -12.67 12.61 -6.61
CA GLY A 212 -14.11 12.43 -6.38
C GLY A 212 -14.89 11.78 -7.53
N TRP A 213 -14.25 11.46 -8.66
CA TRP A 213 -14.93 10.78 -9.75
C TRP A 213 -15.14 9.30 -9.44
N THR A 214 -16.30 8.78 -9.86
CA THR A 214 -16.57 7.33 -9.81
C THR A 214 -15.68 6.58 -10.81
N ILE A 215 -15.47 5.29 -10.58
CA ILE A 215 -14.72 4.44 -11.51
C ILE A 215 -15.34 4.46 -12.92
N SER A 216 -16.66 4.51 -13.02
CA SER A 216 -17.36 4.65 -14.31
C SER A 216 -16.96 5.94 -15.04
N ARG A 217 -16.95 7.07 -14.32
CA ARG A 217 -16.58 8.38 -14.88
C ARG A 217 -15.10 8.48 -15.23
N LEU A 218 -14.21 7.91 -14.42
CA LEU A 218 -12.77 7.86 -14.71
C LEU A 218 -12.45 7.19 -16.05
N HIS A 219 -13.28 6.21 -16.45
CA HIS A 219 -13.09 5.43 -17.67
C HIS A 219 -13.94 5.90 -18.85
N GLU A 220 -14.71 6.97 -18.72
CA GLU A 220 -15.54 7.52 -19.80
C GLU A 220 -14.75 7.82 -21.09
N PRO A 221 -13.50 8.34 -21.03
CA PRO A 221 -12.69 8.54 -22.24
C PRO A 221 -12.21 7.25 -22.92
N VAL A 222 -12.33 6.08 -22.28
CA VAL A 222 -11.82 4.81 -22.80
C VAL A 222 -12.79 4.24 -23.83
N PRO A 223 -12.38 4.08 -25.11
CA PRO A 223 -13.25 3.56 -26.14
C PRO A 223 -13.86 2.19 -25.77
N LEU A 224 -15.16 2.04 -26.00
CA LEU A 224 -15.93 0.80 -25.80
C LEU A 224 -16.00 0.31 -24.33
N TRP A 225 -15.56 1.12 -23.35
CA TRP A 225 -15.64 0.78 -21.93
C TRP A 225 -17.06 0.41 -21.48
N HIS A 226 -18.03 1.30 -21.77
CA HIS A 226 -19.42 1.10 -21.38
C HIS A 226 -20.05 -0.15 -22.02
N GLN A 227 -19.59 -0.55 -23.21
CA GLN A 227 -20.14 -1.67 -23.96
C GLN A 227 -19.63 -3.03 -23.45
N HIS A 228 -18.41 -3.07 -22.90
CA HIS A 228 -17.72 -4.33 -22.64
C HIS A 228 -17.27 -4.54 -21.19
N VAL A 229 -17.08 -3.48 -20.41
CA VAL A 229 -16.37 -3.57 -19.11
C VAL A 229 -17.16 -2.97 -17.95
N ALA A 230 -17.91 -1.89 -18.15
CA ALA A 230 -18.59 -1.17 -17.06
C ALA A 230 -19.43 -2.09 -16.15
N ASN A 231 -20.21 -3.02 -16.73
CA ASN A 231 -21.06 -3.95 -15.98
C ASN A 231 -20.29 -4.95 -15.09
N SER A 232 -18.99 -5.14 -15.32
CA SER A 232 -18.14 -6.02 -14.52
C SER A 232 -17.44 -5.30 -13.37
N VAL A 233 -17.37 -3.96 -13.43
CA VAL A 233 -16.60 -3.12 -12.50
C VAL A 233 -17.52 -2.32 -11.57
N SER A 234 -18.69 -1.91 -12.04
CA SER A 234 -19.67 -1.11 -11.28
C SER A 234 -20.67 -1.97 -10.49
N LYS A 235 -20.28 -3.16 -10.02
CA LYS A 235 -21.15 -4.09 -9.27
C LYS A 235 -20.82 -4.13 -7.78
#